data_AF-A0A4R1CDX7-F1
#
_entry.id   AF-A0A4R1CDX7-F1
#
_cell.length_a   1.000
_cell.length_b   1.000
_cell.length_c   1.000
_cell.angle_alpha   90.00
_cell.angle_beta   90.00
_cell.angle_gamma   90.00
#
_symmetry.space_group_name_H-M   'P 1'
#
loop_
_entity.id
_entity.type
_entity.pdbx_description
1 polymer ?
#
loop_
_entity_poly.entity_id
_entity_poly.type
_entity_poly.pdbx_seq_one_letter_code
_entity_poly.pdbx_strand_id
1 'polypeptide(L)'
;MRLTTPALGLVVATAALGLTACGGPETPYTDTDLAVAALASAMAPQLPADQAHCTAKSLVDAQGVDALTRAGALTKDHVAKLTDPFDKATATALADATIACWDWRKNTESWASRYPTAEPKAWDKYVACASKLDDKLHAALEASYDKAGTAKPAAALAKAQDACKKVLGTPVG
;
A
#
# COMPACT_ATOMS: atom_id res chain seq x y z
N MET A 1 -11.49 74.07 -0.48
CA MET A 1 -10.12 73.51 -0.31
C MET A 1 -10.02 72.93 1.09
N ARG A 2 -9.51 71.68 1.19
CA ARG A 2 -9.16 70.90 2.41
C ARG A 2 -10.36 70.47 3.29
N LEU A 3 -10.40 69.30 3.94
CA LEU A 3 -9.76 67.98 3.87
C LEU A 3 -10.52 67.13 4.92
N THR A 4 -10.47 65.80 4.77
CA THR A 4 -10.50 64.77 5.83
C THR A 4 -11.82 64.41 6.57
N THR A 5 -12.34 63.24 6.18
CA THR A 5 -13.03 62.14 6.92
C THR A 5 -12.35 61.78 8.26
N PRO A 6 -12.94 61.01 9.23
CA PRO A 6 -13.72 59.75 9.10
C PRO A 6 -14.97 59.72 10.06
N ALA A 7 -15.79 58.68 10.28
CA ALA A 7 -15.61 57.24 10.33
C ALA A 7 -16.97 56.50 10.32
N LEU A 8 -16.97 55.34 9.64
CA LEU A 8 -17.56 54.05 10.04
C LEU A 8 -18.91 54.02 10.79
N GLY A 9 -19.96 53.61 10.07
CA GLY A 9 -21.19 53.09 10.66
C GLY A 9 -21.78 51.97 9.81
N LEU A 10 -21.81 50.76 10.39
CA LEU A 10 -22.65 49.59 10.11
C LEU A 10 -22.79 49.08 8.66
N VAL A 11 -22.37 47.83 8.41
CA VAL A 11 -23.21 46.82 7.73
C VAL A 11 -22.81 45.42 8.22
N VAL A 12 -23.59 44.83 9.13
CA VAL A 12 -24.42 43.61 8.98
C VAL A 12 -23.67 42.35 8.54
N ALA A 13 -23.64 41.40 9.48
CA ALA A 13 -23.26 40.01 9.29
C ALA A 13 -24.15 39.32 8.25
N THR A 14 -23.51 38.76 7.23
CA THR A 14 -24.05 37.60 6.51
C THR A 14 -23.10 36.45 6.73
N ALA A 15 -23.46 35.61 7.71
CA ALA A 15 -22.91 34.27 7.86
C ALA A 15 -23.26 33.47 6.59
N ALA A 16 -22.35 33.50 5.61
CA ALA A 16 -22.36 32.52 4.55
C ALA A 16 -21.97 31.18 5.19
N LEU A 17 -22.97 30.33 5.37
CA LEU A 17 -22.82 28.89 5.57
C LEU A 17 -22.17 28.31 4.30
N GLY A 18 -20.86 28.50 4.18
CA GLY A 18 -20.03 27.86 3.17
C GLY A 18 -19.72 26.45 3.64
N LEU A 19 -20.23 25.48 2.89
CA LEU A 19 -19.87 24.07 2.94
C LEU A 19 -18.40 23.88 3.32
N THR A 20 -18.16 23.05 4.33
CA THR A 20 -16.83 22.54 4.69
C THR A 20 -16.30 21.68 3.53
N ALA A 21 -15.77 22.33 2.50
CA ALA A 21 -14.84 21.69 1.60
C ALA A 21 -13.60 21.36 2.44
N CYS A 22 -13.28 20.07 2.55
CA CYS A 22 -12.02 19.59 3.09
C CYS A 22 -10.88 20.34 2.39
N GLY A 23 -10.30 21.32 3.09
CA GLY A 23 -9.12 22.06 2.65
C GLY A 23 -7.92 21.14 2.62
N GLY A 24 -7.80 20.37 1.53
CA GLY A 24 -6.53 19.80 1.10
C GLY A 24 -5.70 20.89 0.42
N PRO A 25 -4.37 20.85 0.52
CA PRO A 25 -3.50 21.89 -0.02
C PRO A 25 -3.72 22.12 -1.52
N GLU A 26 -3.79 23.39 -1.93
CA GLU A 26 -3.95 23.86 -3.32
C GLU A 26 -2.68 23.71 -4.18
N THR A 27 -1.89 22.65 -3.96
CA THR A 27 -0.84 22.27 -4.89
C THR A 27 -1.44 21.33 -5.94
N PRO A 28 -1.27 21.58 -7.25
CA PRO A 28 -1.70 20.60 -8.24
C PRO A 28 -0.95 19.30 -7.96
N TYR A 29 -1.70 18.23 -7.67
CA TYR A 29 -1.13 16.89 -7.52
C TYR A 29 -0.38 16.54 -8.80
N THR A 30 0.84 16.01 -8.65
CA THR A 30 1.60 15.53 -9.80
C THR A 30 1.01 14.22 -10.33
N ASP A 31 1.28 13.88 -11.59
CA ASP A 31 0.92 12.57 -12.16
C ASP A 31 1.48 11.41 -11.32
N THR A 32 2.65 11.62 -10.71
CA THR A 32 3.26 10.69 -9.76
C THR A 32 2.40 10.52 -8.51
N ASP A 33 1.93 11.61 -7.91
CA ASP A 33 1.08 11.55 -6.71
C ASP A 33 -0.23 10.81 -6.98
N LEU A 34 -0.85 11.08 -8.14
CA LEU A 34 -2.08 10.42 -8.58
C LEU A 34 -1.86 8.92 -8.84
N ALA A 35 -0.79 8.56 -9.54
CA ALA A 35 -0.42 7.18 -9.80
C ALA A 35 -0.16 6.39 -8.50
N VAL A 36 0.58 6.98 -7.55
CA VAL A 36 0.84 6.37 -6.25
C VAL A 36 -0.46 6.17 -5.47
N ALA A 37 -1.33 7.17 -5.40
CA ALA A 37 -2.61 7.08 -4.70
C ALA A 37 -3.50 5.98 -5.30
N ALA A 38 -3.55 5.87 -6.63
CA ALA A 38 -4.34 4.87 -7.31
C ALA A 38 -3.84 3.45 -7.07
N LEU A 39 -2.53 3.22 -7.21
CA LEU A 39 -1.91 1.91 -6.96
C LEU A 39 -2.04 1.50 -5.50
N ALA A 40 -1.77 2.40 -4.57
CA ALA A 40 -1.90 2.15 -3.13
C ALA A 40 -3.34 1.75 -2.77
N SER A 41 -4.34 2.47 -3.33
CA SER A 41 -5.75 2.16 -3.11
C SER A 41 -6.13 0.78 -3.64
N ALA A 42 -5.57 0.36 -4.78
CA ALA A 42 -5.80 -0.98 -5.33
C ALA A 42 -5.12 -2.09 -4.51
N MET A 43 -4.00 -1.81 -3.85
CA MET A 43 -3.27 -2.76 -3.01
C MET A 43 -3.79 -2.85 -1.56
N ALA A 44 -4.47 -1.82 -1.07
CA ALA A 44 -4.97 -1.71 0.30
C ALA A 44 -5.88 -2.86 0.79
N PRO A 45 -6.64 -3.58 -0.05
CA PRO A 45 -7.38 -4.76 0.39
C PRO A 45 -6.49 -5.94 0.81
N GLN A 46 -5.22 -5.96 0.39
CA GLN A 46 -4.29 -7.07 0.61
C GLN A 46 -3.13 -6.71 1.52
N LEU A 47 -2.79 -5.43 1.63
CA LEU A 47 -1.66 -4.92 2.41
C LEU A 47 -2.12 -3.89 3.44
N PRO A 48 -1.45 -3.77 4.60
CA PRO A 48 -1.58 -2.61 5.47
C PRO A 48 -1.39 -1.31 4.69
N ALA A 49 -2.18 -0.28 4.99
CA ALA A 49 -2.28 0.93 4.16
C ALA A 49 -0.94 1.65 3.92
N ASP A 50 -0.08 1.66 4.93
CA ASP A 50 1.28 2.19 4.89
C ASP A 50 2.22 1.36 4.01
N GLN A 51 2.11 0.03 4.04
CA GLN A 51 2.83 -0.83 3.10
C GLN A 51 2.31 -0.67 1.67
N ALA A 52 0.98 -0.60 1.49
CA ALA A 52 0.38 -0.35 0.17
C ALA A 52 0.89 0.96 -0.44
N HIS A 53 0.96 2.04 0.34
CA HIS A 53 1.49 3.31 -0.10
C HIS A 53 2.99 3.25 -0.39
N CYS A 54 3.79 2.62 0.48
CA CYS A 54 5.22 2.41 0.28
C CYS A 54 5.48 1.63 -1.02
N THR A 55 4.80 0.50 -1.23
CA THR A 55 4.92 -0.34 -2.42
C THR A 55 4.57 0.44 -3.68
N ALA A 56 3.44 1.15 -3.68
CA ALA A 56 3.01 1.98 -4.81
C ALA A 56 4.04 3.05 -5.14
N LYS A 57 4.56 3.75 -4.11
CA LYS A 57 5.61 4.75 -4.28
C LYS A 57 6.89 4.13 -4.84
N SER A 58 7.38 3.04 -4.25
CA SER A 58 8.59 2.35 -4.70
C SER A 58 8.45 1.88 -6.15
N LEU A 59 7.27 1.39 -6.55
CA LEU A 59 7.01 0.95 -7.90
C LEU A 59 7.02 2.12 -8.90
N VAL A 60 6.34 3.21 -8.57
CA VAL A 60 6.29 4.41 -9.44
C VAL A 60 7.67 5.06 -9.55
N ASP A 61 8.43 5.14 -8.46
CA ASP A 61 9.80 5.68 -8.46
C ASP A 61 10.75 4.80 -9.30
N ALA A 62 10.59 3.48 -9.28
CA ALA A 62 11.44 2.55 -10.02
C ALA A 62 11.09 2.43 -11.51
N GLN A 63 9.80 2.43 -11.86
CA GLN A 63 9.33 2.16 -13.24
C GLN A 63 8.92 3.43 -13.98
N GLY A 64 8.42 4.44 -13.27
CA GLY A 64 7.77 5.61 -13.84
C GLY A 64 6.32 5.34 -14.30
N VAL A 65 5.50 6.39 -14.29
CA VAL A 65 4.06 6.32 -14.65
C VAL A 65 3.86 5.78 -16.06
N ASP A 66 4.62 6.28 -17.04
CA ASP A 66 4.51 5.88 -18.44
C ASP A 66 4.74 4.38 -18.67
N ALA A 67 5.73 3.79 -17.98
CA ALA A 67 6.01 2.36 -18.12
C ALA A 67 4.89 1.53 -17.50
N LEU A 68 4.38 1.94 -16.33
CA LEU A 68 3.26 1.30 -15.67
C LEU A 68 1.97 1.39 -16.50
N THR A 69 1.75 2.50 -17.20
CA THR A 69 0.62 2.62 -18.14
C THR A 69 0.78 1.70 -19.35
N ARG A 70 1.99 1.60 -19.93
CA ARG A 70 2.26 0.67 -21.05
C ARG A 70 2.13 -0.80 -20.64
N ALA A 71 2.55 -1.13 -19.42
CA ALA A 71 2.39 -2.46 -18.84
C ALA A 71 0.94 -2.80 -18.48
N GLY A 72 0.04 -1.80 -18.52
CA GLY A 72 -1.37 -1.96 -18.18
C GLY A 72 -1.65 -1.96 -16.67
N ALA A 73 -0.67 -1.64 -15.82
CA ALA A 73 -0.87 -1.51 -14.37
C ALA A 73 -1.63 -0.23 -14.00
N LEU A 74 -1.58 0.79 -14.87
CA LEU A 74 -2.34 2.04 -14.78
C LEU A 74 -3.01 2.38 -16.10
N THR A 75 -4.18 3.02 -16.08
CA THR A 75 -4.72 3.71 -17.26
C THR A 75 -4.10 5.10 -17.40
N LYS A 76 -4.35 5.77 -18.53
CA LYS A 76 -3.96 7.19 -18.74
C LYS A 76 -4.64 8.14 -17.75
N ASP A 77 -5.79 7.77 -17.21
CA ASP A 77 -6.52 8.53 -16.20
C ASP A 77 -6.15 8.11 -14.77
N HIS A 78 -4.98 7.47 -14.59
CA HIS A 78 -4.47 6.97 -13.31
C HIS A 78 -5.41 5.99 -12.59
N VAL A 79 -6.12 5.13 -13.31
CA VAL A 79 -6.88 4.03 -12.70
C VAL A 79 -5.97 2.81 -12.62
N ALA A 80 -5.71 2.30 -11.42
CA ALA A 80 -4.93 1.09 -11.21
C ALA A 80 -5.68 -0.16 -11.69
N LYS A 81 -4.95 -1.08 -12.34
CA LYS A 81 -5.47 -2.32 -12.94
C LYS A 81 -4.64 -3.52 -12.51
N LEU A 82 -4.52 -3.71 -11.19
CA LEU A 82 -3.70 -4.77 -10.58
C LEU A 82 -4.41 -6.14 -10.50
N THR A 83 -5.62 -6.26 -11.05
CA THR A 83 -6.39 -7.51 -11.06
C THR A 83 -6.01 -8.44 -12.22
N ASP A 84 -5.41 -7.88 -13.27
CA ASP A 84 -5.00 -8.65 -14.43
C ASP A 84 -3.54 -9.11 -14.27
N PRO A 85 -3.21 -10.34 -14.68
CA PRO A 85 -1.83 -10.77 -14.66
C PRO A 85 -1.00 -10.01 -15.72
N PHE A 86 0.27 -9.76 -15.40
CA PHE A 86 1.23 -8.99 -16.18
C PHE A 86 2.28 -9.86 -16.86
N ASP A 87 3.12 -9.24 -17.69
CA ASP A 87 4.36 -9.88 -18.10
C ASP A 87 5.33 -10.06 -16.92
N LYS A 88 6.33 -10.92 -17.11
CA LYS A 88 7.31 -11.25 -16.09
C LYS A 88 8.05 -10.03 -15.54
N ALA A 89 8.44 -9.08 -16.40
CA ALA A 89 9.22 -7.92 -15.97
C ALA A 89 8.41 -7.03 -15.00
N THR A 90 7.14 -6.79 -15.34
CA THR A 90 6.21 -6.02 -14.51
C THR A 90 5.87 -6.78 -13.21
N ALA A 91 5.67 -8.10 -13.29
CA ALA A 91 5.42 -8.94 -12.12
C ALA A 91 6.60 -8.94 -11.14
N THR A 92 7.83 -9.04 -11.64
CA THR A 92 9.06 -8.92 -10.83
C THR A 92 9.15 -7.54 -10.20
N ALA A 93 8.92 -6.45 -10.96
CA ALA A 93 8.98 -5.10 -10.40
C ALA A 93 7.95 -4.87 -9.27
N LEU A 94 6.74 -5.42 -9.40
CA LEU A 94 5.72 -5.42 -8.34
C LEU A 94 6.17 -6.21 -7.10
N ALA A 95 6.78 -7.38 -7.31
CA ALA A 95 7.30 -8.20 -6.24
C ALA A 95 8.46 -7.50 -5.50
N ASP A 96 9.43 -6.94 -6.22
CA ASP A 96 10.55 -6.17 -5.68
C ASP A 96 10.07 -4.99 -4.84
N ALA A 97 9.16 -4.17 -5.39
CA ALA A 97 8.59 -3.02 -4.69
C ALA A 97 7.84 -3.44 -3.42
N THR A 98 7.13 -4.58 -3.46
CA THR A 98 6.40 -5.09 -2.31
C THR A 98 7.35 -5.58 -1.22
N ILE A 99 8.40 -6.32 -1.59
CA ILE A 99 9.41 -6.83 -0.65
C ILE A 99 10.17 -5.69 0.02
N ALA A 100 10.56 -4.65 -0.72
CA ALA A 100 11.26 -3.49 -0.18
C ALA A 100 10.45 -2.77 0.93
N CYS A 101 9.13 -2.90 0.89
CA CYS A 101 8.21 -2.29 1.84
C CYS A 101 7.56 -3.30 2.80
N TRP A 102 7.93 -4.58 2.73
CA TRP A 102 7.25 -5.62 3.48
C TRP A 102 7.63 -5.59 4.96
N ASP A 103 6.63 -5.45 5.82
CA ASP A 103 6.80 -5.57 7.26
C ASP A 103 6.13 -6.85 7.76
N TRP A 104 6.95 -7.85 8.09
CA TRP A 104 6.49 -9.13 8.62
C TRP A 104 5.68 -8.99 9.90
N ARG A 105 5.99 -8.02 10.76
CA ARG A 105 5.25 -7.79 12.01
C ARG A 105 3.87 -7.21 11.71
N LYS A 106 3.78 -6.16 10.90
CA LYS A 106 2.47 -5.57 10.55
C LYS A 106 1.57 -6.57 9.80
N ASN A 107 2.15 -7.40 8.94
CA ASN A 107 1.41 -8.47 8.28
C ASN A 107 0.95 -9.59 9.22
N THR A 108 1.44 -9.63 10.47
CA THR A 108 0.95 -10.56 11.50
C THR A 108 -0.25 -10.09 12.29
N GLU A 109 -0.46 -8.77 12.36
CA GLU A 109 -1.48 -8.17 13.22
C GLU A 109 -2.89 -8.62 12.82
N SER A 110 -3.12 -8.84 11.52
CA SER A 110 -4.40 -9.30 10.96
C SER A 110 -4.85 -10.68 11.45
N TRP A 111 -3.93 -11.51 11.97
CA TRP A 111 -4.24 -12.84 12.49
C TRP A 111 -3.75 -13.06 13.92
N ALA A 112 -3.26 -12.02 14.60
CA ALA A 112 -2.89 -12.09 16.01
C ALA A 112 -4.05 -12.56 16.90
N SER A 113 -5.29 -12.23 16.53
CA SER A 113 -6.52 -12.72 17.18
C SER A 113 -6.65 -14.25 17.19
N ARG A 114 -6.02 -14.94 16.23
CA ARG A 114 -5.97 -16.41 16.20
C ARG A 114 -4.96 -16.99 17.18
N TYR A 115 -4.10 -16.19 17.79
CA TYR A 115 -3.09 -16.66 18.75
C TYR A 115 -3.16 -15.83 20.04
N PRO A 116 -4.29 -15.86 20.77
CA PRO A 116 -4.54 -14.97 21.91
C PRO A 116 -3.59 -15.22 23.10
N THR A 117 -2.95 -16.39 23.14
CA THR A 117 -2.00 -16.78 24.20
C THR A 117 -0.54 -16.60 23.80
N ALA A 118 -0.25 -16.14 22.57
CA ALA A 118 1.12 -15.94 22.11
C ALA A 118 1.77 -14.74 22.81
N GLU A 119 2.82 -15.00 23.59
CA GLU A 119 3.60 -13.96 24.24
C GLU A 119 4.38 -13.09 23.22
N PRO A 120 4.72 -11.83 23.55
CA PRO A 120 5.51 -10.97 22.67
C PRO A 120 6.80 -11.61 22.12
N LYS A 121 7.51 -12.39 22.95
CA LYS A 121 8.73 -13.11 22.53
C LYS A 121 8.46 -14.19 21.48
N ALA A 122 7.26 -14.77 21.46
CA ALA A 122 6.87 -15.73 20.42
C ALA A 122 6.69 -15.01 19.08
N TRP A 123 6.10 -13.81 19.10
CA TRP A 123 6.00 -12.95 17.92
C TRP A 123 7.36 -12.50 17.39
N ASP A 124 8.29 -12.14 18.28
CA ASP A 124 9.67 -11.82 17.88
C ASP A 124 10.34 -13.01 17.17
N LYS A 125 10.20 -14.22 17.72
CA LYS A 125 10.72 -15.46 17.11
C LYS A 125 10.06 -15.75 15.75
N TYR A 126 8.76 -15.52 15.64
CA TYR A 126 8.06 -15.65 14.36
C TYR A 126 8.65 -14.68 13.32
N VAL A 127 8.77 -13.39 13.66
CA VAL A 127 9.29 -12.36 12.73
C VAL A 127 10.74 -12.68 12.33
N ALA A 128 11.57 -13.14 13.26
CA ALA A 128 12.95 -13.57 12.97
C ALA A 128 13.03 -14.82 12.08
N CYS A 129 12.01 -15.68 12.11
CA CYS A 129 11.89 -16.82 11.19
C CYS A 129 11.37 -16.36 9.82
N ALA A 130 10.32 -15.54 9.81
CA ALA A 130 9.61 -15.11 8.60
C ALA A 130 10.43 -14.16 7.72
N SER A 131 11.26 -13.29 8.31
CA SER A 131 12.21 -12.43 7.58
C SER A 131 13.25 -13.20 6.75
N LYS A 132 13.45 -14.49 7.03
CA LYS A 132 14.31 -15.34 6.19
C LYS A 132 13.59 -15.92 4.98
N LEU A 133 12.30 -15.60 4.83
CA LEU A 133 11.44 -16.08 3.76
C LEU A 133 11.25 -15.05 2.65
N ASP A 134 11.97 -13.92 2.67
CA ASP A 134 11.83 -12.84 1.68
C ASP A 134 11.98 -13.36 0.24
N ASP A 135 12.96 -14.23 -0.05
CA ASP A 135 13.11 -14.85 -1.37
C ASP A 135 11.87 -15.69 -1.77
N LYS A 136 11.25 -16.36 -0.81
CA LYS A 136 10.03 -17.16 -1.05
C LYS A 136 8.82 -16.27 -1.22
N LEU A 137 8.76 -15.16 -0.47
CA LEU A 137 7.73 -14.17 -0.60
C LEU A 137 7.82 -13.48 -1.96
N HIS A 138 9.03 -13.09 -2.39
CA HIS A 138 9.29 -12.54 -3.70
C HIS A 138 8.81 -13.49 -4.80
N ALA A 139 9.25 -14.76 -4.77
CA ALA A 139 8.84 -15.75 -5.76
C ALA A 139 7.33 -16.01 -5.78
N ALA A 140 6.65 -15.94 -4.63
CA ALA A 140 5.20 -16.07 -4.55
C ALA A 140 4.47 -14.86 -5.11
N LEU A 141 4.95 -13.65 -4.82
CA LEU A 141 4.39 -12.39 -5.35
C LEU A 141 4.58 -12.30 -6.86
N GLU A 142 5.79 -12.55 -7.37
CA GLU A 142 6.08 -12.59 -8.80
C GLU A 142 5.14 -13.58 -9.52
N ALA A 143 5.03 -14.81 -9.00
CA ALA A 143 4.13 -15.80 -9.58
C ALA A 143 2.64 -15.46 -9.46
N SER A 144 2.24 -14.60 -8.52
CA SER A 144 0.84 -14.15 -8.40
C SER A 144 0.48 -13.06 -9.41
N TYR A 145 1.47 -12.27 -9.81
CA TYR A 145 1.30 -11.19 -10.78
C TYR A 145 1.64 -11.62 -12.21
N ASP A 146 2.46 -12.66 -12.43
CA ASP A 146 2.84 -13.12 -13.77
C ASP A 146 1.74 -13.95 -14.45
N LYS A 147 1.47 -13.68 -15.73
CA LYS A 147 0.59 -14.47 -16.63
C LYS A 147 0.97 -15.95 -16.70
N ALA A 148 2.27 -16.25 -16.64
CA ALA A 148 2.79 -17.62 -16.66
C ALA A 148 2.97 -18.21 -15.24
N GLY A 149 2.52 -17.48 -14.22
CA GLY A 149 2.64 -17.85 -12.82
C GLY A 149 2.01 -19.20 -12.49
N THR A 150 2.55 -19.86 -11.46
CA THR A 150 2.01 -21.12 -10.95
C THR A 150 1.75 -21.02 -9.45
N ALA A 151 0.88 -21.86 -8.91
CA ALA A 151 0.61 -21.88 -7.47
C ALA A 151 1.76 -22.48 -6.63
N LYS A 152 2.82 -23.03 -7.25
CA LYS A 152 3.90 -23.73 -6.53
C LYS A 152 4.67 -22.82 -5.58
N PRO A 153 5.11 -21.60 -5.96
CA PRO A 153 5.82 -20.70 -5.05
C PRO A 153 4.94 -20.26 -3.87
N ALA A 154 3.66 -19.95 -4.12
CA ALA A 154 2.70 -19.62 -3.05
C ALA A 154 2.53 -20.76 -2.04
N ALA A 155 2.39 -22.01 -2.51
CA ALA A 155 2.32 -23.17 -1.63
C ALA A 155 3.61 -23.39 -0.83
N ALA A 156 4.78 -23.15 -1.45
CA ALA A 156 6.07 -23.26 -0.78
C ALA A 156 6.25 -22.19 0.31
N LEU A 157 5.83 -20.95 0.04
CA LEU A 157 5.80 -19.87 1.03
C LEU A 157 4.87 -20.22 2.19
N ALA A 158 3.63 -20.62 1.91
CA ALA A 158 2.65 -20.97 2.94
C ALA A 158 3.17 -22.06 3.87
N LYS A 159 3.77 -23.14 3.32
CA LYS A 159 4.39 -24.21 4.11
C LYS A 159 5.53 -23.69 5.00
N ALA A 160 6.37 -22.78 4.48
CA ALA A 160 7.46 -22.20 5.25
C ALA A 160 6.95 -21.26 6.37
N GLN A 161 5.92 -20.46 6.08
CA GLN A 161 5.27 -19.62 7.07
C GLN A 161 4.61 -20.45 8.18
N ASP A 162 3.96 -21.57 7.85
CA ASP A 162 3.37 -22.46 8.85
C ASP A 162 4.42 -23.11 9.75
N ALA A 163 5.62 -23.39 9.23
CA ALA A 163 6.74 -23.80 10.07
C ALA A 163 7.16 -22.69 11.05
N CYS A 164 7.20 -21.43 10.61
CA CYS A 164 7.49 -20.29 11.49
C CYS A 164 6.39 -20.07 12.55
N LYS A 165 5.11 -20.27 12.21
CA LYS A 165 3.98 -20.08 13.14
C LYS A 165 3.98 -21.05 14.33
N LYS A 166 4.69 -22.18 14.26
CA LYS A 166 4.76 -23.17 15.36
C LYS A 166 5.18 -22.56 16.70
N VAL A 167 5.99 -21.50 16.69
CA VAL A 167 6.44 -20.83 17.92
C VAL A 167 5.32 -20.06 18.64
N LEU A 168 4.21 -19.78 17.95
CA LEU A 168 3.08 -19.00 18.46
C LEU A 168 2.05 -19.87 19.20
N GLY A 169 2.23 -21.20 19.20
CA GLY A 169 1.30 -22.14 19.82
C GLY A 169 0.14 -22.54 18.90
N THR A 170 -0.94 -23.02 19.52
CA THR A 170 -2.12 -23.51 18.80
C THR A 170 -3.03 -22.35 18.41
N PRO A 171 -3.40 -22.20 17.13
CA PRO A 171 -4.35 -21.19 16.73
C PRO A 171 -5.75 -21.51 17.29
N VAL A 172 -6.52 -20.47 17.62
CA VAL A 172 -7.95 -20.55 17.87
C VAL A 172 -8.70 -20.05 16.63
N GLY A 173 -9.64 -20.85 16.15
CA GLY A 173 -10.40 -20.59 14.92
C GLY A 173 -11.14 -21.83 14.44
#